data_AF-A0A820T0Y8-F1
#
_entry.id   AF-A0A820T0Y8-F1
#
_cell.length_a   1.000
_cell.length_b   1.000
_cell.length_c   1.000
_cell.angle_alpha   90.00
_cell.angle_beta   90.00
_cell.angle_gamma   90.00
#
_symmetry.space_group_name_H-M   'P 1'
#
loop_
_entity.id
_entity.type
_entity.pdbx_description
1 polymer ?
#
loop_
_entity_poly.entity_id
_entity_poly.type
_entity_poly.pdbx_seq_one_letter_code
_entity_poly.pdbx_strand_id
1 'polypeptide(L)' 'IVDDLVQSGRTLIECAQALLQNGATDVSAFVGHGIFPNDSWKKFLHSENPKVRFHTFYVTNTYPNTQILINKPPFK' A
#
# COMPACT_ATOMS: atom_id res chain seq x y z
N ILE A 1 2.39 0.33 9.22
CA ILE A 1 3.45 -0.54 8.65
C ILE A 1 4.46 0.36 7.97
N VAL A 2 5.74 0.20 8.27
CA VAL A 2 6.84 0.97 7.65
C VAL A 2 7.78 -0.05 7.03
N ASP A 3 8.11 0.15 5.76
CA ASP A 3 8.98 -0.75 5.00
C ASP A 3 9.90 0.07 4.09
N ASP A 4 11.07 -0.46 3.75
CA ASP A 4 12.01 0.24 2.87
C ASP A 4 11.55 0.14 1.40
N LEU A 5 11.05 -1.03 0.99
CA LEU A 5 10.72 -1.32 -0.41
C LEU A 5 9.48 -2.21 -0.55
N VAL A 6 8.68 -1.94 -1.59
CA VAL A 6 7.55 -2.80 -1.97
C VAL A 6 7.55 -3.14 -3.45
N GLN A 7 7.45 -4.43 -3.74
CA GLN A 7 7.22 -4.95 -5.10
C GLN A 7 5.79 -5.51 -5.24
N SER A 8 5.61 -6.79 -4.91
CA SER A 8 4.33 -7.48 -5.04
C SER A 8 3.31 -7.06 -3.99
N GLY A 9 3.73 -6.41 -2.90
CA GLY A 9 2.86 -5.91 -1.82
C GLY A 9 2.16 -6.95 -0.96
N ARG A 10 2.48 -8.25 -1.10
CA ARG A 10 1.83 -9.31 -0.33
C ARG A 10 2.15 -9.20 1.16
N THR A 11 3.41 -8.93 1.52
CA THR A 11 3.84 -8.76 2.91
C THR A 11 3.01 -7.70 3.63
N LEU A 12 2.85 -6.51 3.02
CA LEU A 12 2.04 -5.44 3.60
C LEU A 12 0.58 -5.87 3.82
N ILE A 13 0.00 -6.62 2.89
CA ILE A 13 -1.38 -7.12 2.99
C ILE A 13 -1.51 -8.10 4.15
N GLU A 14 -0.65 -9.12 4.22
CA GLU A 14 -0.73 -10.14 5.28
C GLU A 14 -0.48 -9.52 6.66
N CYS A 15 0.48 -8.58 6.77
CA CYS A 15 0.71 -7.83 8.00
C CYS A 15 -0.51 -6.98 8.38
N ALA A 16 -1.13 -6.28 7.43
CA ALA A 16 -2.30 -5.46 7.71
C ALA A 16 -3.51 -6.31 8.12
N GLN A 17 -3.69 -7.48 7.49
CA GLN A 17 -4.72 -8.44 7.92
C GLN A 17 -4.49 -8.92 9.35
N ALA A 18 -3.26 -9.31 9.69
CA ALA A 18 -2.93 -9.74 11.04
C ALA A 18 -3.20 -8.63 12.06
N LEU A 19 -2.83 -7.37 11.77
CA LEU A 19 -3.11 -6.24 12.66
C LEU A 19 -4.62 -6.03 12.87
N LEU A 20 -5.41 -6.03 11.80
CA LEU A 20 -6.86 -5.86 11.87
C LEU A 20 -7.54 -7.00 12.65
N GLN A 21 -7.12 -8.24 12.41
CA GLN A 21 -7.62 -9.42 13.15
C GLN A 21 -7.30 -9.36 14.64
N ASN A 22 -6.23 -8.67 15.03
CA ASN A 22 -5.82 -8.46 16.41
C ASN A 22 -6.34 -7.14 17.02
N GLY A 23 -7.36 -6.53 16.41
CA GLY A 23 -8.10 -5.40 16.99
C GLY A 23 -7.59 -4.01 16.61
N ALA A 24 -6.69 -3.88 15.62
CA ALA A 24 -6.42 -2.58 15.03
C ALA A 24 -7.68 -2.03 14.33
N THR A 25 -8.02 -0.76 14.57
CA THR A 25 -9.16 -0.12 13.90
C THR A 25 -8.84 0.30 12.47
N ASP A 26 -7.59 0.74 12.25
CA ASP A 26 -7.08 1.21 10.97
C ASP A 26 -5.61 0.82 10.82
N VAL A 27 -5.19 0.63 9.57
CA VAL A 27 -3.78 0.38 9.23
C VAL A 27 -3.36 1.36 8.14
N SER A 28 -2.25 2.07 8.36
CA SER A 28 -1.57 2.86 7.34
C SER A 28 -0.22 2.24 6.98
N ALA A 29 0.26 2.51 5.76
CA ALA A 29 1.56 2.08 5.28
C ALA A 29 2.43 3.28 4.89
N PHE A 30 3.74 3.17 5.12
CA PHE A 30 4.77 4.01 4.52
C PHE A 30 5.79 3.12 3.85
N VAL A 31 6.14 3.42 2.60
CA VAL A 31 7.23 2.73 1.90
C VAL A 31 8.17 3.72 1.23
N GLY A 32 9.47 3.53 1.43
CA GLY A 32 10.51 4.29 0.72
C GLY A 32 10.39 4.08 -0.78
N HIS A 33 10.53 2.84 -1.25
CA HIS A 33 10.65 2.49 -2.66
C HIS A 33 9.45 1.68 -3.17
N GLY A 34 8.51 2.34 -3.86
CA GLY A 34 7.34 1.70 -4.49
C GLY A 34 7.61 1.20 -5.92
N ILE A 35 8.10 -0.03 -6.07
CA ILE A 35 8.44 -0.59 -7.40
C ILE A 35 7.20 -0.96 -8.20
N PHE A 36 6.24 -1.62 -7.55
CA PHE A 36 4.93 -2.03 -8.09
C PHE A 36 4.91 -2.60 -9.52
N PRO A 37 5.63 -3.71 -9.81
CA PRO A 37 5.61 -4.33 -11.13
C PRO A 37 4.21 -4.83 -11.51
N ASN A 38 3.91 -4.88 -12.82
CA ASN A 38 2.64 -5.41 -13.35
C ASN A 38 1.40 -4.78 -12.71
N ASP A 39 1.43 -3.46 -12.49
CA ASP A 39 0.38 -2.72 -11.80
C ASP A 39 -0.02 -3.29 -10.43
N SER A 40 0.92 -3.91 -9.71
CA SER A 40 0.60 -4.54 -8.43
C SER A 40 0.00 -3.55 -7.42
N TRP A 41 0.22 -2.25 -7.58
CA TRP A 41 -0.37 -1.18 -6.77
C TRP A 41 -1.91 -1.16 -6.80
N LYS A 42 -2.54 -1.66 -7.87
CA LYS A 42 -4.01 -1.69 -8.02
C LYS A 42 -4.72 -2.41 -6.88
N LYS A 43 -4.08 -3.44 -6.31
CA LYS A 43 -4.64 -4.20 -5.18
C LYS A 43 -4.80 -3.40 -3.88
N PHE A 44 -4.26 -2.18 -3.83
CA PHE A 44 -4.40 -1.29 -2.68
C PHE A 44 -5.45 -0.21 -2.91
N LEU A 45 -5.96 -0.03 -4.14
CA LEU A 45 -6.93 1.02 -4.45
C LEU A 45 -8.25 0.81 -3.73
N HIS A 46 -8.80 1.88 -3.18
CA HIS A 46 -10.11 1.83 -2.54
C HIS A 46 -11.25 1.51 -3.52
N SER A 47 -11.08 1.84 -4.81
CA SER A 47 -12.03 1.58 -5.89
C SER A 47 -12.10 0.11 -6.31
N GLU A 48 -11.07 -0.70 -6.01
CA GLU A 48 -10.91 -2.09 -6.50
C GLU A 48 -11.23 -3.14 -5.44
N ASN A 49 -12.05 -2.78 -4.43
CA ASN A 49 -12.43 -3.64 -3.30
C ASN A 49 -11.28 -4.50 -2.74
N PRO A 50 -10.23 -3.88 -2.17
CA PRO A 50 -8.99 -4.55 -1.87
C PRO A 50 -9.13 -5.51 -0.69
N LYS A 51 -8.27 -6.55 -0.62
CA LYS A 51 -8.23 -7.53 0.49
C LYS A 51 -8.10 -6.85 1.86
N VAL A 52 -7.36 -5.73 1.90
CA VAL A 52 -7.26 -4.83 3.04
C VAL A 52 -7.36 -3.40 2.56
N ARG A 53 -8.14 -2.58 3.27
CA ARG A 53 -8.23 -1.14 3.05
C ARG A 53 -7.25 -0.43 3.98
N PHE A 54 -6.10 -0.01 3.44
CA PHE A 54 -5.23 0.90 4.17
C PHE A 54 -5.91 2.26 4.31
N HIS A 55 -5.83 2.87 5.49
CA HIS A 55 -6.33 4.22 5.75
C HIS A 55 -5.55 5.26 4.96
N THR A 56 -4.21 5.17 4.96
CA THR A 56 -3.33 5.96 4.10
C THR A 56 -2.13 5.11 3.68
N PHE A 57 -1.67 5.28 2.45
CA PHE A 57 -0.47 4.64 1.93
C PHE A 57 0.50 5.72 1.45
N TYR A 58 1.49 6.04 2.26
CA TYR A 58 2.55 6.97 1.91
C TYR A 58 3.62 6.27 1.09
N VAL A 59 4.04 6.88 -0.02
CA VAL A 59 5.13 6.37 -0.84
C VAL A 59 5.96 7.51 -1.39
N THR A 60 7.29 7.37 -1.36
CA THR A 60 8.15 8.44 -1.90
C THR A 60 8.23 8.36 -3.43
N ASN A 61 8.76 9.43 -4.04
CA ASN A 61 9.02 9.52 -5.48
C ASN A 61 10.41 9.01 -5.91
N THR A 62 11.06 8.20 -5.07
CA THR A 62 12.40 7.64 -5.35
C THR A 62 12.41 6.62 -6.50
N TYR A 63 11.26 6.09 -6.91
CA TYR A 63 11.11 5.22 -8.07
C TYR A 63 10.17 5.86 -9.11
N PRO A 64 10.53 5.93 -10.41
CA PRO A 64 9.80 6.73 -11.41
C PRO A 64 8.31 6.41 -11.52
N ASN A 65 7.93 5.15 -11.31
CA ASN A 65 6.55 4.70 -11.49
C ASN A 65 5.60 5.17 -10.38
N THR A 66 6.06 5.76 -9.27
CA THR A 66 5.15 6.15 -8.18
C THR A 66 4.30 7.37 -8.51
N GLN A 67 4.64 8.16 -9.54
CA GLN A 67 3.81 9.27 -10.01
C GLN A 67 2.42 8.82 -10.50
N ILE A 68 2.28 7.57 -10.98
CA ILE A 68 0.99 7.03 -11.41
C ILE A 68 -0.02 6.92 -10.26
N LEU A 69 0.43 7.02 -9.00
CA LEU A 69 -0.39 6.85 -7.80
C LEU A 69 -1.06 8.15 -7.35
N ILE A 70 -0.69 9.29 -7.95
CA ILE A 70 -1.30 10.58 -7.67
C ILE A 70 -2.82 10.51 -7.92
N ASN A 71 -3.58 11.05 -6.97
CA ASN A 71 -5.05 11.05 -6.95
C ASN A 71 -5.69 9.66 -6.94
N LYS A 72 -4.99 8.64 -6.42
CA LYS A 72 -5.51 7.27 -6.31
C LYS A 72 -5.53 6.83 -4.85
N PRO A 73 -6.64 7.04 -4.11
CA PRO A 73 -6.73 6.63 -2.72
C PRO A 73 -6.44 5.13 -2.54
N PRO A 74 -5.64 4.75 -1.53
CA PRO A 74 -5.17 5.55 -0.39
C PRO A 74 -3.81 6.24 -0.57
N PHE A 75 -3.24 6.27 -1.78
CA PHE A 75 -1.88 6.76 -1.99
C PHE A 75 -1.74 8.26 -1.75
N LYS A 76 -0.65 8.61 -1.05
CA LYS A 76 -0.16 9.99 -0.84
C LYS A 76 1.31 10.07 -1.18
#